data_AF-V5IR82-F1
#
_entry.id   AF-V5IR82-F1
#
_cell.length_a   1.000
_cell.length_b   1.000
_cell.length_c   1.000
_cell.angle_alpha   90.00
_cell.angle_beta   90.00
_cell.angle_gamma   90.00
#
_symmetry.space_group_name_H-M   'P 1'
#
loop_
_entity.id
_entity.type
_entity.pdbx_description
1 polymer ?
#
loop_
_entity_poly.entity_id
_entity_poly.type
_entity_poly.pdbx_seq_one_letter_code
_entity_poly.pdbx_strand_id
1 'polypeptide(L)'
;MNKEEFLSEQHSSPAPASFSAAAITSAFSLIHLFIMYGETATLLNAGRLPASTYANSTMYTTLSPCDMCTGAILLYKIRRVVIGENSTFKAAGEDYLRQRGVEVVVMDDQECRTLMERFVRESPGVWWEDIGVVGEEKREEGR
;
A
#
# COMPACT_ATOMS: atom_id res chain seq x y z
N MET A 1 -27.90 -13.78 7.71
CA MET A 1 -26.56 -14.24 8.10
C MET A 1 -26.02 -13.25 9.12
N ASN A 2 -25.97 -13.65 10.38
CA ASN A 2 -25.55 -12.76 11.47
C ASN A 2 -24.01 -12.79 11.63
N LYS A 3 -23.44 -11.81 12.34
CA LYS A 3 -21.99 -11.66 12.54
C LYS A 3 -21.35 -12.90 13.19
N GLU A 4 -22.13 -13.68 13.96
CA GLU A 4 -21.68 -14.90 14.62
C GLU A 4 -21.64 -16.12 13.68
N GLU A 5 -22.59 -16.25 12.74
CA GLU A 5 -22.57 -17.27 11.68
C GLU A 5 -21.34 -17.10 10.78
N PHE A 6 -21.03 -15.86 10.39
CA PHE A 6 -19.86 -15.57 9.55
C PHE A 6 -18.53 -15.87 10.25
N LEU A 7 -18.42 -15.58 11.55
CA LEU A 7 -17.23 -15.88 12.34
C LEU A 7 -17.08 -17.39 12.62
N SER A 8 -18.19 -18.13 12.70
CA SER A 8 -18.16 -19.58 12.85
C SER A 8 -17.63 -20.29 11.60
N GLU A 9 -17.93 -19.77 10.40
CA GLU A 9 -17.44 -20.32 9.13
C GLU A 9 -15.94 -20.05 8.89
N GLN A 10 -15.39 -18.94 9.39
CA GLN A 10 -13.95 -18.65 9.25
C GLN A 10 -13.06 -19.53 10.13
N HIS A 11 -13.54 -19.93 11.32
CA HIS A 11 -12.79 -20.81 12.22
C HIS A 11 -12.89 -22.31 11.87
N SER A 12 -13.82 -22.70 10.97
CA SER A 12 -14.05 -24.08 10.60
C SER A 12 -13.41 -24.51 9.29
N SER A 13 -12.67 -23.64 8.59
CA SER A 13 -11.96 -24.04 7.39
C SER A 13 -10.67 -24.77 7.79
N PRO A 14 -10.57 -26.11 7.64
CA PRO A 14 -9.33 -26.79 7.88
C PRO A 14 -8.28 -26.22 6.92
N ALA A 15 -7.06 -25.96 7.43
CA ALA A 15 -5.92 -25.66 6.57
C ALA A 15 -5.94 -26.65 5.39
N PRO A 16 -5.83 -26.18 4.13
CA PRO A 16 -6.05 -27.03 2.97
C PRO A 16 -5.19 -28.27 3.07
N ALA A 17 -5.81 -29.45 3.01
CA ALA A 17 -5.16 -30.75 3.22
C ALA A 17 -4.02 -31.04 2.23
N SER A 18 -3.85 -30.21 1.20
CA SER A 18 -2.64 -30.17 0.39
C SER A 18 -2.35 -28.75 -0.11
N PHE A 19 -1.13 -28.27 0.16
CA PHE A 19 -0.56 -27.07 -0.46
C PHE A 19 -0.14 -27.44 -1.89
N SER A 20 -1.07 -27.40 -2.85
CA SER A 20 -0.77 -27.68 -4.25
C SER A 20 -0.29 -26.42 -4.96
N ALA A 21 0.90 -26.47 -5.57
CA ALA A 21 1.46 -25.36 -6.35
C ALA A 21 0.51 -24.88 -7.47
N ALA A 22 -0.36 -25.76 -7.99
CA ALA A 22 -1.34 -25.41 -9.01
C ALA A 22 -2.48 -24.51 -8.49
N ALA A 23 -2.84 -24.60 -7.21
CA ALA A 23 -3.86 -23.75 -6.59
C ALA A 23 -3.35 -22.31 -6.33
N ILE A 24 -2.03 -22.11 -6.27
CA ILE A 24 -1.40 -20.79 -6.11
C ILE A 24 -1.48 -20.00 -7.42
N THR A 25 -1.36 -20.67 -8.56
CA THR A 25 -1.29 -20.02 -9.88
C THR A 25 -2.63 -19.48 -10.37
N SER A 26 -3.76 -20.06 -9.94
CA SER A 26 -5.10 -19.65 -10.39
C SER A 26 -5.63 -18.36 -9.75
N ALA A 27 -5.02 -17.87 -8.67
CA ALA A 27 -5.43 -16.63 -7.98
C ALA A 27 -4.79 -15.34 -8.57
N PHE A 28 -3.88 -15.47 -9.54
CA PHE A 28 -3.05 -14.36 -10.04
C PHE A 28 -3.82 -13.18 -10.64
N SER A 29 -5.00 -13.41 -11.23
CA SER A 29 -5.76 -12.34 -11.90
C SER A 29 -6.60 -11.47 -10.95
N LEU A 30 -7.02 -11.99 -9.79
CA LEU A 30 -7.82 -11.23 -8.83
C LEU A 30 -6.95 -10.41 -7.86
N ILE A 31 -5.74 -10.88 -7.56
CA ILE A 31 -4.79 -10.17 -6.69
C ILE A 31 -4.20 -8.93 -7.37
N HIS A 32 -4.14 -8.91 -8.70
CA HIS A 32 -3.51 -7.83 -9.47
C HIS A 32 -4.11 -6.44 -9.23
N LEU A 33 -5.40 -6.34 -8.92
CA LEU A 33 -6.06 -5.04 -8.71
C LEU A 33 -5.84 -4.49 -7.30
N PHE A 34 -5.73 -5.36 -6.29
CA PHE A 34 -5.64 -4.96 -4.89
C PHE A 34 -4.27 -4.40 -4.51
N ILE A 35 -3.21 -4.80 -5.22
CA ILE A 35 -1.83 -4.38 -4.91
C ILE A 35 -1.38 -3.13 -5.68
N MET A 36 -2.25 -2.53 -6.51
CA MET A 36 -1.89 -1.47 -7.47
C MET A 36 -2.05 -0.06 -6.89
N TYR A 37 -1.13 0.29 -6.00
CA TYR A 37 -0.93 1.63 -5.48
C TYR A 37 -0.03 2.42 -6.43
N GLY A 38 0.07 3.75 -6.25
CA GLY A 38 0.91 4.60 -7.09
C GLY A 38 2.36 4.08 -7.23
N GLU A 39 2.97 3.65 -6.13
CA GLU A 39 4.36 3.15 -6.13
C GLU A 39 4.50 1.79 -6.82
N THR A 40 3.61 0.85 -6.53
CA THR A 40 3.66 -0.50 -7.14
C THR A 40 3.26 -0.47 -8.61
N ALA A 41 2.32 0.39 -8.99
CA ALA A 41 1.98 0.67 -10.38
C ALA A 41 3.16 1.29 -11.13
N THR A 42 3.90 2.20 -10.48
CA THR A 42 5.13 2.77 -11.04
C THR A 42 6.18 1.69 -11.30
N LEU A 43 6.37 0.76 -10.34
CA LEU A 43 7.28 -0.37 -10.52
C LEU A 43 6.80 -1.34 -11.61
N LEU A 44 5.50 -1.62 -11.70
CA LEU A 44 4.91 -2.44 -12.76
C LEU A 44 5.18 -1.82 -14.14
N ASN A 45 4.93 -0.52 -14.27
CA ASN A 45 5.11 0.23 -15.52
C ASN A 45 6.59 0.33 -15.94
N ALA A 46 7.52 0.40 -14.98
CA ALA A 46 8.95 0.34 -15.26
C ALA A 46 9.36 -1.02 -15.88
N GLY A 47 8.53 -2.06 -15.74
CA GLY A 47 8.78 -3.39 -16.27
C GLY A 47 9.91 -4.11 -15.54
N ARG A 48 10.40 -5.22 -16.10
CA ARG A 48 11.52 -5.98 -15.52
C ARG A 48 12.86 -5.37 -15.92
N LEU A 49 13.57 -4.83 -14.94
CA LEU A 49 14.93 -4.30 -15.11
C LEU A 49 15.93 -5.05 -14.23
N PRO A 50 17.25 -4.96 -14.50
CA PRO A 50 18.26 -5.47 -13.60
C PRO A 50 18.11 -4.88 -12.19
N ALA A 51 18.36 -5.69 -11.15
CA ALA A 51 18.24 -5.24 -9.76
C ALA A 51 19.14 -4.02 -9.44
N SER A 52 20.29 -3.92 -10.10
CA SER A 52 21.19 -2.78 -10.01
C SER A 52 20.56 -1.47 -10.50
N THR A 53 19.59 -1.53 -11.42
CA THR A 53 18.89 -0.34 -11.90
C THR A 53 18.05 0.24 -10.77
N TYR A 54 17.17 -0.55 -10.14
CA TYR A 54 16.35 -0.06 -9.02
C TYR A 54 17.18 0.38 -7.81
N ALA A 55 18.28 -0.33 -7.53
CA ALA A 55 19.17 0.03 -6.44
C ALA A 55 19.87 1.39 -6.63
N ASN A 56 19.87 1.94 -7.85
CA ASN A 56 20.39 3.26 -8.17
C ASN A 56 19.27 4.25 -8.55
N SER A 57 18.01 3.91 -8.30
CA SER A 57 16.85 4.76 -8.59
C SER A 57 16.44 5.62 -7.39
N THR A 58 15.62 6.63 -7.67
CA THR A 58 14.84 7.39 -6.69
C THR A 58 13.35 7.13 -6.95
N MET A 59 12.60 6.77 -5.91
CA MET A 59 11.14 6.68 -5.97
C MET A 59 10.54 8.07 -5.73
N TYR A 60 9.62 8.50 -6.59
CA TYR A 60 8.81 9.69 -6.36
C TYR A 60 7.38 9.24 -6.14
N THR A 61 6.78 9.69 -5.04
CA THR A 61 5.38 9.41 -4.70
C THR A 61 4.72 10.69 -4.21
N THR A 62 3.46 10.90 -4.54
CA THR A 62 2.71 12.08 -4.14
C THR A 62 2.35 12.05 -2.65
N LEU A 63 2.21 10.87 -2.07
CA LEU A 63 1.78 10.65 -0.68
C LEU A 63 2.76 9.73 0.05
N SER A 64 2.82 9.80 1.38
CA SER A 64 3.61 8.86 2.18
C SER A 64 3.28 7.41 1.83
N PRO A 65 4.28 6.55 1.54
CA PRO A 65 4.04 5.17 1.14
C PRO A 65 3.46 4.35 2.29
N CYS A 66 2.47 3.50 2.01
CA CYS A 66 1.97 2.51 2.96
C CYS A 66 3.01 1.40 3.24
N ASP A 67 2.72 0.49 4.17
CA ASP A 67 3.65 -0.58 4.55
C ASP A 67 3.98 -1.53 3.38
N MET A 68 3.02 -1.78 2.50
CA MET A 68 3.24 -2.60 1.30
C MET A 68 4.23 -1.92 0.34
N CYS A 69 4.01 -0.64 0.02
CA CYS A 69 4.88 0.12 -0.87
C CYS A 69 6.28 0.32 -0.25
N THR A 70 6.33 0.54 1.06
CA THR A 70 7.58 0.55 1.84
C THR A 70 8.34 -0.77 1.69
N GLY A 71 7.65 -1.90 1.79
CA GLY A 71 8.22 -3.22 1.56
C GLY A 71 8.80 -3.38 0.15
N ALA A 72 8.09 -2.88 -0.87
CA ALA A 72 8.56 -2.91 -2.26
C ALA A 72 9.84 -2.08 -2.45
N ILE A 73 9.89 -0.87 -1.90
CA ILE A 73 11.06 0.02 -1.94
C ILE A 73 12.29 -0.68 -1.32
N LEU A 74 12.11 -1.31 -0.16
CA LEU A 74 13.17 -2.05 0.54
C LEU A 74 13.62 -3.29 -0.23
N LEU A 75 12.68 -4.06 -0.79
CA LEU A 75 12.97 -5.27 -1.57
C LEU A 75 13.86 -4.97 -2.78
N TYR A 76 13.53 -3.91 -3.52
CA TYR A 76 14.29 -3.47 -4.69
C TYR A 76 15.49 -2.59 -4.36
N LYS A 77 15.74 -2.33 -3.07
CA LYS A 77 16.87 -1.55 -2.56
C LYS A 77 16.94 -0.13 -3.13
N ILE A 78 15.79 0.47 -3.41
CA ILE A 78 15.73 1.86 -3.87
C ILE A 78 16.30 2.76 -2.76
N ARG A 79 17.32 3.54 -3.09
CA ARG A 79 18.13 4.26 -2.09
C ARG A 79 17.50 5.56 -1.61
N ARG A 80 16.60 6.13 -2.39
CA ARG A 80 15.98 7.43 -2.10
C ARG A 80 14.50 7.42 -2.44
N VAL A 81 13.71 8.05 -1.58
CA VAL A 81 12.28 8.27 -1.76
C VAL A 81 11.99 9.74 -1.54
N VAL A 82 11.34 10.36 -2.52
CA VAL A 82 10.85 11.74 -2.45
C VAL A 82 9.33 11.69 -2.38
N ILE A 83 8.79 12.25 -1.31
CA ILE A 83 7.37 12.22 -0.96
C ILE A 83 6.83 13.64 -1.16
N GLY A 84 5.75 13.77 -1.93
CA GLY A 84 5.04 15.03 -2.12
C GLY A 84 4.54 15.58 -0.79
N GLU A 85 3.66 14.85 -0.12
CA GLU A 85 3.09 15.22 1.17
C GLU A 85 2.87 14.01 2.09
N ASN A 86 2.79 14.26 3.40
CA ASN A 86 2.48 13.24 4.42
C ASN A 86 1.51 13.74 5.50
N SER A 87 0.79 14.84 5.23
CA SER A 87 -0.19 15.41 6.17
C SER A 87 -1.54 14.71 6.07
N THR A 88 -1.97 14.33 4.86
CA THR A 88 -3.25 13.63 4.66
C THR A 88 -3.17 12.19 5.15
N PHE A 89 -2.01 11.56 4.97
CA PHE A 89 -1.74 10.20 5.40
C PHE A 89 -0.24 10.04 5.67
N LYS A 90 0.07 9.40 6.80
CA LYS A 90 1.44 9.04 7.16
C LYS A 90 1.47 7.65 7.76
N ALA A 91 2.04 6.70 7.03
CA ALA A 91 2.29 5.36 7.55
C ALA A 91 3.60 5.30 8.34
N ALA A 92 3.72 4.31 9.24
CA ALA A 92 4.95 4.00 9.95
C ALA A 92 6.13 3.65 9.02
N GLY A 93 5.82 3.27 7.78
CA GLY A 93 6.78 2.98 6.72
C GLY A 93 7.78 4.12 6.44
N GLU A 94 7.39 5.39 6.58
CA GLU A 94 8.29 6.53 6.34
C GLU A 94 9.53 6.50 7.26
N ASP A 95 9.31 6.27 8.56
CA ASP A 95 10.40 6.18 9.53
C ASP A 95 11.15 4.86 9.41
N TYR A 96 10.46 3.78 9.06
CA TYR A 96 11.10 2.50 8.83
C TYR A 96 12.08 2.53 7.64
N LEU A 97 11.74 3.23 6.55
CA LEU A 97 12.65 3.47 5.43
C LEU A 97 13.94 4.15 5.89
N ARG A 98 13.83 5.21 6.69
CA ARG A 98 14.98 5.92 7.28
C ARG A 98 15.84 4.98 8.12
N GLN A 99 15.22 4.21 9.00
CA GLN A 99 15.91 3.22 9.85
C GLN A 99 16.67 2.18 9.03
N ARG A 100 16.16 1.83 7.85
CA ARG A 100 16.77 0.86 6.92
C ARG A 100 17.79 1.50 5.97
N GLY A 101 18.13 2.77 6.17
CA GLY A 101 19.18 3.48 5.43
C GLY A 101 18.73 4.06 4.08
N VAL A 102 17.43 4.17 3.85
CA VAL A 102 16.87 4.85 2.68
C VAL A 102 16.79 6.35 2.97
N GLU A 103 17.25 7.18 2.03
CA GLU A 103 17.07 8.63 2.12
C GLU A 103 15.60 8.98 1.86
N VAL A 104 14.95 9.63 2.82
CA VAL A 104 13.54 10.03 2.70
C VAL A 104 13.43 11.55 2.78
N VAL A 105 12.92 12.16 1.70
CA VAL A 105 12.70 13.59 1.59
C VAL A 105 11.20 13.86 1.46
N VAL A 106 10.66 14.71 2.32
CA VAL A 106 9.26 15.17 2.25
C VAL A 106 9.27 16.61 1.75
N MET A 107 8.55 16.87 0.66
CA MET A 107 8.55 18.15 -0.02
C MET A 107 7.53 19.15 0.57
N ASP A 108 6.53 18.65 1.30
CA ASP A 108 5.38 19.44 1.76
C ASP A 108 4.69 20.18 0.60
N ASP A 109 4.47 19.43 -0.48
CA ASP A 109 3.94 19.96 -1.73
C ASP A 109 2.43 20.24 -1.62
N GLN A 110 2.07 21.51 -1.78
CA GLN A 110 0.70 21.97 -1.63
C GLN A 110 -0.24 21.42 -2.72
N GLU A 111 0.25 21.14 -3.92
CA GLU A 111 -0.55 20.58 -5.01
C GLU A 111 -0.91 19.12 -4.69
N CYS A 112 0.06 18.31 -4.25
CA CYS A 112 -0.15 16.94 -3.78
C CYS A 112 -1.15 16.89 -2.63
N ARG A 113 -0.99 17.78 -1.65
CA ARG A 113 -1.91 17.86 -0.50
C ARG A 113 -3.33 18.20 -0.94
N THR A 114 -3.48 19.23 -1.78
CA THR A 114 -4.81 19.65 -2.27
C THR A 114 -5.49 18.54 -3.07
N LEU A 115 -4.71 17.81 -3.87
CA LEU A 115 -5.20 16.66 -4.63
C LEU A 115 -5.75 15.57 -3.71
N MET A 116 -4.98 15.18 -2.69
CA MET A 116 -5.37 14.12 -1.76
C MET A 116 -6.54 14.52 -0.86
N GLU A 117 -6.53 15.74 -0.31
CA GLU A 117 -7.65 16.28 0.48
C GLU A 117 -8.96 16.33 -0.32
N ARG A 118 -8.88 16.62 -1.63
CA ARG A 118 -10.05 16.56 -2.51
C ARG A 118 -10.53 15.12 -2.70
N PHE A 119 -9.62 14.19 -2.98
CA PHE A 119 -9.97 12.77 -3.18
C PHE A 119 -10.64 12.16 -1.94
N VAL A 120 -10.06 12.37 -0.75
CA VAL A 120 -10.61 11.87 0.52
C VAL A 120 -12.02 12.42 0.77
N ARG A 121 -12.26 13.70 0.45
CA ARG A 121 -13.57 14.36 0.61
C ARG A 121 -14.60 13.86 -0.39
N GLU A 122 -14.21 13.69 -1.65
CA GLU A 122 -15.14 13.32 -2.73
C GLU A 122 -15.44 11.81 -2.74
N SER A 123 -14.50 10.98 -2.29
CA SER A 123 -14.60 9.51 -2.34
C SER A 123 -14.10 8.82 -1.06
N PRO A 124 -14.62 9.17 0.13
CA PRO A 124 -14.10 8.64 1.40
C PRO A 124 -14.22 7.12 1.51
N GLY A 125 -15.29 6.53 0.96
CA GLY A 125 -15.47 5.06 0.96
C GLY A 125 -14.34 4.33 0.25
N VAL A 126 -13.89 4.87 -0.89
CA VAL A 126 -12.78 4.32 -1.69
C VAL A 126 -11.46 4.55 -0.98
N TRP A 127 -11.25 5.73 -0.40
CA TRP A 127 -10.05 6.00 0.40
C TRP A 127 -9.87 4.97 1.52
N TRP A 128 -10.92 4.68 2.29
CA TRP A 128 -10.83 3.69 3.36
C TRP A 128 -10.56 2.27 2.86
N GLU A 129 -11.13 1.90 1.70
CA GLU A 129 -10.81 0.64 1.05
C GLU A 129 -9.33 0.59 0.67
N ASP A 130 -8.81 1.68 0.11
CA ASP A 130 -7.42 1.82 -0.33
C ASP A 130 -6.41 1.82 0.82
N ILE A 131 -6.81 2.12 2.06
CA ILE A 131 -5.92 1.97 3.22
C ILE A 131 -6.31 0.82 4.16
N GLY A 132 -7.23 -0.05 3.74
CA GLY A 132 -7.63 -1.24 4.50
C GLY A 132 -8.38 -0.96 5.81
N VAL A 133 -8.99 0.22 5.97
CA VAL A 133 -9.70 0.64 7.18
C VAL A 133 -11.13 0.11 7.20
N VAL A 134 -11.49 -0.59 8.30
CA VAL A 134 -12.79 -1.25 8.50
C VAL A 134 -13.69 -0.46 9.45
N GLY A 135 -15.02 -0.58 9.26
CA GLY A 135 -16.06 0.39 9.69
C GLY A 135 -16.23 0.78 11.16
N GLU A 136 -15.37 0.35 12.09
CA GLU A 136 -15.33 0.88 13.47
C GLU A 136 -14.43 2.12 13.57
N GLU A 137 -13.30 2.14 12.88
CA GLU A 137 -12.37 3.30 12.80
C GLU A 137 -12.96 4.49 12.01
N LYS A 138 -13.89 4.22 11.07
CA LYS A 138 -14.58 5.25 10.29
C LYS A 138 -15.45 6.22 11.12
N ARG A 139 -15.77 5.87 12.38
CA ARG A 139 -16.67 6.65 13.25
C ARG A 139 -15.94 7.65 14.14
N GLU A 140 -14.63 7.49 14.36
CA GLU A 140 -13.88 8.34 15.28
C GLU A 140 -13.38 9.63 14.62
N GLU A 141 -13.09 9.64 13.32
CA GLU A 141 -12.68 10.85 12.57
C GLU A 141 -13.85 11.74 12.09
N GLY A 142 -15.09 11.31 12.34
CA GLY A 142 -16.31 12.04 11.98
C GLY A 142 -16.95 12.86 13.10
N ARG A 143 -16.24 13.13 14.20
CA ARG A 143 -16.75 13.90 15.35
C ARG A 143 -15.96 15.17 15.63
#